data_AF-A0A3L7UR23-F1
#
_entry.id   AF-A0A3L7UR23-F1
#
_cell.length_a   1.000
_cell.length_b   1.000
_cell.length_c   1.000
_cell.angle_alpha   90.00
_cell.angle_beta   90.00
_cell.angle_gamma   90.00
#
_symmetry.space_group_name_H-M   'P 1'
#
loop_
_entity.id
_entity.type
_entity.pdbx_description
1 polymer ?
#
loop_
_entity_poly.entity_id
_entity_poly.type
_entity_poly.pdbx_seq_one_letter_code
_entity_poly.pdbx_strand_id
1 'polypeptide(L)'
;RDKGQQKYTGASGLAMWKKDRFGSADGPAEGATLTTIPLRFTGTRLEINASTKPQGEVRVELLDAAGQPLSGFGISEPIAGDNLRHPVVIPGQKDLALLAGRSITLRFHLRDASLFAFAFRSGAKP
;
A
#
# COMPACT_ATOMS: atom_id res chain seq x y z
N ARG A 1 -48.32 -35.39 -16.42
CA ARG A 1 -46.85 -35.61 -16.46
C ARG A 1 -46.30 -34.73 -17.57
N ASP A 2 -45.58 -33.65 -17.26
CA ASP A 2 -44.40 -33.23 -18.02
C ASP A 2 -43.60 -32.24 -17.17
N LYS A 3 -42.33 -32.54 -16.90
CA LYS A 3 -41.41 -31.67 -16.14
C LYS A 3 -40.47 -31.06 -17.16
N GLY A 4 -40.71 -29.79 -17.52
CA GLY A 4 -39.78 -29.01 -18.33
C GLY A 4 -38.42 -28.94 -17.63
N GLN A 5 -37.45 -29.71 -18.12
CA GLN A 5 -36.08 -29.67 -17.65
C GLN A 5 -35.48 -28.33 -18.07
N GLN A 6 -35.24 -27.43 -17.11
CA GLN A 6 -34.33 -26.31 -17.34
C GLN A 6 -32.91 -26.86 -17.48
N LYS A 7 -32.35 -26.77 -18.69
CA LYS A 7 -30.93 -27.00 -18.94
C LYS A 7 -30.14 -25.80 -18.43
N TYR A 8 -29.51 -25.95 -17.28
CA TYR A 8 -28.49 -24.99 -16.85
C TYR A 8 -27.25 -25.19 -17.71
N THR A 9 -26.98 -24.26 -18.62
CA THR A 9 -25.68 -24.16 -19.30
C THR A 9 -24.73 -23.40 -18.37
N GLY A 10 -24.08 -24.12 -17.46
CA GLY A 10 -22.96 -23.54 -16.72
C GLY A 10 -21.85 -23.16 -17.70
N ALA A 11 -21.40 -21.91 -17.66
CA ALA A 11 -20.22 -21.46 -18.37
C ALA A 11 -19.15 -21.08 -17.34
N SER A 12 -17.93 -21.60 -17.52
CA SER A 12 -16.77 -21.22 -16.71
C SER A 12 -16.06 -20.05 -17.38
N GLY A 13 -16.03 -18.88 -16.73
CA GLY A 13 -15.26 -17.71 -17.18
C GLY A 13 -13.97 -17.54 -16.37
N LEU A 14 -12.89 -17.08 -17.02
CA LEU A 14 -11.63 -16.76 -16.37
C LEU A 14 -11.51 -15.24 -16.13
N ALA A 15 -11.25 -14.84 -14.89
CA ALA A 15 -10.87 -13.47 -14.54
C ALA A 15 -9.38 -13.43 -14.15
N MET A 16 -8.62 -12.49 -14.72
CA MET A 16 -7.20 -12.28 -14.42
C MET A 16 -6.95 -10.84 -13.99
N TRP A 17 -6.09 -10.63 -12.99
CA TRP A 17 -5.71 -9.32 -12.45
C TRP A 17 -4.27 -9.32 -11.96
N LYS A 18 -3.67 -8.13 -11.87
CA LYS A 18 -2.34 -7.95 -11.26
C LYS A 18 -2.39 -8.33 -9.77
N LYS A 19 -1.26 -8.82 -9.25
CA LYS A 19 -1.13 -9.20 -7.84
C LYS A 19 -1.61 -8.10 -6.90
N ASP A 20 -2.40 -8.50 -5.90
CA ASP A 20 -2.97 -7.66 -4.82
C ASP A 20 -3.94 -6.56 -5.29
N ARG A 21 -4.42 -6.58 -6.55
CA ARG A 21 -5.36 -5.55 -7.08
C ARG A 21 -6.83 -5.95 -7.08
N PHE A 22 -7.25 -6.65 -6.04
CA PHE A 22 -8.65 -7.04 -5.87
C PHE A 22 -9.51 -5.91 -5.27
N GLY A 23 -8.89 -4.97 -4.57
CA GLY A 23 -9.51 -3.76 -4.02
C GLY A 23 -8.44 -2.72 -3.65
N SER A 24 -8.82 -1.45 -3.55
CA SER A 24 -7.94 -0.35 -3.18
C SER A 24 -8.57 0.54 -2.10
N ALA A 25 -7.70 1.25 -1.37
CA ALA A 25 -8.07 2.47 -0.67
C ALA A 25 -7.76 3.66 -1.58
N ASP A 26 -8.79 4.43 -1.93
CA ASP A 26 -8.68 5.53 -2.89
C ASP A 26 -8.65 6.89 -2.18
N GLY A 27 -7.72 7.75 -2.59
CA GLY A 27 -7.64 9.14 -2.20
C GLY A 27 -8.21 10.05 -3.30
N PRO A 28 -9.11 11.00 -2.96
CA PRO A 28 -9.66 11.95 -3.92
C PRO A 28 -8.64 13.04 -4.28
N ALA A 29 -9.03 13.98 -5.15
CA ALA A 29 -8.16 15.06 -5.61
C ALA A 29 -7.81 16.06 -4.48
N GLU A 30 -8.70 16.21 -3.50
CA GLU A 30 -8.52 17.07 -2.32
C GLU A 30 -7.55 16.44 -1.29
N GLY A 31 -7.26 15.14 -1.46
CA GLY A 31 -6.45 14.36 -0.55
C GLY A 31 -7.27 13.64 0.53
N ALA A 32 -6.76 12.49 0.98
CA ALA A 32 -7.27 11.75 2.14
C ALA A 32 -6.12 11.06 2.86
N THR A 33 -6.38 10.58 4.07
CA THR A 33 -5.42 9.77 4.82
C THR A 33 -5.98 8.39 5.13
N LEU A 34 -5.11 7.39 5.05
CA LEU A 34 -5.35 6.04 5.53
C LEU A 34 -4.30 5.72 6.58
N THR A 35 -4.72 5.33 7.78
CA THR A 35 -3.80 5.00 8.87
C THR A 35 -3.98 3.54 9.26
N THR A 36 -2.88 2.80 9.37
CA THR A 36 -2.93 1.40 9.81
C THR A 36 -3.19 1.31 11.31
N ILE A 37 -3.55 0.12 11.80
CA ILE A 37 -3.31 -0.21 13.21
C ILE A 37 -1.79 -0.31 13.46
N PRO A 38 -1.33 -0.20 14.71
CA PRO A 38 0.08 -0.44 15.04
C PRO A 38 0.53 -1.83 14.59
N LEU A 39 1.67 -1.90 13.93
CA LEU A 39 2.25 -3.12 13.39
C LEU A 39 3.74 -3.22 13.75
N ARG A 40 4.21 -4.45 13.90
CA ARG A 40 5.64 -4.76 13.95
C ARG A 40 6.05 -5.35 12.62
N PHE A 41 7.26 -5.04 12.19
CA PHE A 41 7.77 -5.52 10.91
C PHE A 41 9.20 -6.03 11.01
N THR A 42 9.58 -6.82 10.00
CA THR A 42 10.95 -7.24 9.72
C THR A 42 11.38 -6.73 8.35
N GLY A 43 12.68 -6.50 8.18
CA GLY A 43 13.24 -5.97 6.95
C GLY A 43 13.74 -4.55 7.11
N THR A 44 14.17 -3.94 6.01
CA THR A 44 14.87 -2.65 5.99
C THR A 44 14.24 -1.63 5.05
N ARG A 45 13.30 -2.00 4.19
CA ARG A 45 12.62 -1.05 3.30
C ARG A 45 11.13 -1.31 3.22
N LEU A 46 10.37 -0.25 2.96
CA LEU A 46 8.93 -0.31 2.72
C LEU A 46 8.67 -0.17 1.22
N GLU A 47 7.83 -1.04 0.67
CA GLU A 47 7.31 -0.96 -0.69
C GLU A 47 5.78 -0.80 -0.67
N ILE A 48 5.23 -0.07 -1.64
CA ILE A 48 3.78 0.02 -1.86
C ILE A 48 3.40 -0.42 -3.28
N ASN A 49 2.25 -1.07 -3.39
CA ASN A 49 1.53 -1.28 -4.65
C ASN A 49 0.50 -0.16 -4.77
N ALA A 50 0.73 0.75 -5.70
CA ALA A 50 -0.10 1.92 -5.88
C ALA A 50 -0.22 2.29 -7.37
N SER A 51 -1.30 2.98 -7.68
CA SER A 51 -1.53 3.63 -8.96
C SER A 51 -1.99 5.05 -8.70
N THR A 52 -1.44 6.03 -9.42
CA THR A 52 -1.88 7.43 -9.31
C THR A 52 -2.33 7.95 -10.66
N LYS A 53 -3.28 8.88 -10.66
CA LYS A 53 -3.62 9.66 -11.85
C LYS A 53 -2.51 10.67 -12.16
N PRO A 54 -2.52 11.34 -13.33
CA PRO A 54 -1.59 12.45 -13.58
C PRO A 54 -1.65 13.48 -12.45
N GLN A 55 -0.48 13.88 -11.92
CA GLN A 55 -0.33 14.79 -10.76
C GLN A 55 -0.81 14.24 -9.40
N GLY A 56 -1.33 13.02 -9.36
CA GLY A 56 -1.63 12.30 -8.14
C GLY A 56 -0.37 11.77 -7.46
N GLU A 57 -0.42 11.64 -6.14
CA GLU A 57 0.71 11.20 -5.34
C GLU A 57 0.28 10.38 -4.11
N VAL A 58 1.18 9.53 -3.65
CA VAL A 58 1.14 8.89 -2.35
C VAL A 58 2.36 9.35 -1.55
N ARG A 59 2.14 9.75 -0.29
CA ARG A 59 3.21 9.94 0.70
C ARG A 59 2.96 9.05 1.91
N VAL A 60 4.04 8.66 2.58
CA VAL A 60 3.99 7.81 3.76
C VAL A 60 4.67 8.50 4.92
N GLU A 61 4.03 8.44 6.07
CA GLU A 61 4.55 8.96 7.33
C GLU A 61 4.56 7.85 8.36
N LEU A 62 5.65 7.77 9.14
CA LEU A 62 5.80 6.79 10.20
C LEU A 62 5.46 7.42 11.54
N LEU A 63 4.56 6.79 12.27
CA LEU A 63 4.10 7.23 13.58
C LEU A 63 4.47 6.21 14.66
N ASP A 64 4.53 6.66 15.90
CA ASP A 64 4.60 5.78 17.06
C ASP A 64 3.24 5.11 17.34
N ALA A 65 3.20 4.31 18.41
CA ALA A 65 1.98 3.62 18.83
C ALA A 65 0.88 4.57 19.35
N ALA A 66 1.23 5.82 19.70
CA ALA A 66 0.30 6.86 20.11
C ALA A 66 -0.16 7.75 18.93
N GLY A 67 0.28 7.44 17.70
CA GLY A 67 -0.06 8.19 16.49
C GLY A 67 0.74 9.48 16.32
N GLN A 68 1.82 9.68 17.07
CA GLN A 68 2.70 10.85 16.91
C GLN A 68 3.79 10.57 15.86
N PRO A 69 4.17 11.56 15.02
CA PRO A 69 5.25 11.39 14.06
C PRO A 69 6.55 10.94 14.73
N LEU A 70 7.21 9.93 14.16
CA LEU A 70 8.49 9.45 14.68
C LEU A 70 9.58 10.49 14.45
N SER A 71 10.19 10.96 15.55
CA SER A 71 11.33 11.87 15.49
C SER A 71 12.46 11.30 14.61
N GLY A 72 12.96 12.13 13.68
CA GLY A 72 13.99 11.76 12.70
C GLY A 72 13.48 11.03 11.46
N PHE A 73 12.19 10.66 11.38
CA PHE A 73 11.57 10.02 10.22
C PHE A 73 10.49 10.94 9.65
N GLY A 74 10.88 11.83 8.73
CA GLY A 74 9.97 12.75 8.06
C GLY A 74 8.94 12.04 7.16
N ILE A 75 8.03 12.82 6.59
CA ILE A 75 7.12 12.34 5.54
C ILE A 75 7.96 11.94 4.31
N SER A 76 7.60 10.83 3.67
CA SER A 76 8.29 10.34 2.48
C SER A 76 8.30 11.34 1.33
N GLU A 77 9.23 11.12 0.40
CA GLU A 77 9.13 11.68 -0.94
C GLU A 77 7.82 11.25 -1.62
N PRO A 78 7.26 12.07 -2.53
CA PRO A 78 6.01 11.74 -3.22
C PRO A 78 6.23 10.59 -4.21
N ILE A 79 5.29 9.65 -4.23
CA ILE A 79 5.28 8.49 -5.11
C ILE A 79 4.15 8.66 -6.12
N ALA A 80 4.48 8.55 -7.42
CA ALA A 80 3.51 8.65 -8.51
C ALA A 80 3.66 7.50 -9.52
N GLY A 81 2.61 7.26 -10.30
CA GLY A 81 2.57 6.25 -11.35
C GLY A 81 2.00 4.90 -10.93
N ASP A 82 1.96 3.95 -11.87
CA ASP A 82 1.37 2.61 -11.70
C ASP A 82 2.45 1.54 -11.52
N ASN A 83 2.66 1.08 -10.28
CA ASN A 83 3.64 0.01 -10.00
C ASN A 83 3.21 -0.88 -8.83
N LEU A 84 3.61 -2.14 -8.87
CA LEU A 84 3.38 -3.11 -7.80
C LEU A 84 4.37 -2.93 -6.63
N ARG A 85 5.51 -2.27 -6.86
CA ARG A 85 6.61 -2.15 -5.89
C ARG A 85 7.29 -0.79 -5.97
N HIS A 86 6.56 0.26 -5.61
CA HIS A 86 7.18 1.57 -5.39
C HIS A 86 7.98 1.55 -4.08
N PRO A 87 9.28 1.89 -4.09
CA PRO A 87 10.04 2.05 -2.85
C PRO A 87 9.61 3.33 -2.13
N VAL A 88 9.40 3.25 -0.82
CA VAL A 88 9.15 4.42 0.03
C VAL A 88 10.50 4.97 0.48
N VAL A 89 10.78 6.21 0.10
CA VAL A 89 12.02 6.93 0.48
C VAL A 89 11.70 7.93 1.57
N ILE A 90 12.30 7.74 2.74
CA ILE A 90 12.18 8.68 3.86
C ILE A 90 13.38 9.64 3.82
N PRO A 91 13.17 10.96 3.76
CA PRO A 91 14.25 11.93 3.70
C PRO A 91 15.24 11.77 4.87
N GLY A 92 16.54 11.80 4.55
CA GLY A 92 17.60 11.67 5.55
C GLY A 92 17.80 10.25 6.11
N GLN A 93 17.02 9.26 5.68
CA GLN A 93 17.15 7.87 6.12
C GLN A 93 17.64 6.99 4.99
N LYS A 94 18.67 6.19 5.26
CA LYS A 94 19.19 5.20 4.31
C LYS A 94 18.24 4.02 4.16
N ASP A 95 17.70 3.57 5.27
CA ASP A 95 16.78 2.44 5.38
C ASP A 95 15.97 2.55 6.69
N LEU A 96 15.09 1.57 6.93
CA LEU A 96 14.23 1.46 8.11
C LEU A 96 14.73 0.42 9.12
N ALA A 97 15.99 -0.03 9.01
CA ALA A 97 16.51 -1.11 9.87
C ALA A 97 16.45 -0.75 11.36
N LEU A 98 16.66 0.53 11.71
CA LEU A 98 16.56 1.05 13.08
C LEU A 98 15.15 0.92 13.69
N LEU A 99 14.13 0.70 12.86
CA LEU A 99 12.74 0.53 13.28
C LEU A 99 12.28 -0.94 13.27
N ALA A 100 13.11 -1.87 12.80
CA ALA A 100 12.76 -3.29 12.74
C ALA A 100 12.42 -3.84 14.15
N GLY A 101 11.33 -4.61 14.24
CA GLY A 101 10.83 -5.16 15.50
C GLY A 101 10.10 -4.17 16.42
N ARG A 102 10.19 -2.85 16.18
CA ARG A 102 9.42 -1.83 16.90
C ARG A 102 7.98 -1.81 16.40
N SER A 103 7.05 -1.51 17.30
CA SER A 103 5.66 -1.26 16.93
C SER A 103 5.56 0.16 16.38
N ILE A 104 5.14 0.28 15.14
CA ILE A 104 4.95 1.56 14.44
C ILE A 104 3.59 1.59 13.77
N THR A 105 3.14 2.77 13.40
CA THR A 105 1.92 2.97 12.61
C THR A 105 2.28 3.66 11.31
N LEU A 106 1.65 3.27 10.19
CA LEU A 106 1.84 3.93 8.90
C LEU A 106 0.64 4.81 8.60
N ARG A 107 0.89 6.06 8.25
CA ARG A 107 -0.12 6.98 7.70
C ARG A 107 0.21 7.25 6.24
N PHE A 108 -0.69 6.84 5.36
CA PHE A 108 -0.64 7.12 3.93
C PHE A 108 -1.44 8.38 3.67
N HIS A 109 -0.83 9.34 2.98
CA HIS A 109 -1.47 10.52 2.44
C HIS A 109 -1.68 10.28 0.94
N LEU A 110 -2.94 10.26 0.51
CA LEU A 110 -3.35 9.83 -0.83
C LEU A 110 -4.02 11.01 -1.54
N ARG A 111 -3.51 11.42 -2.70
CA ARG A 111 -4.15 12.40 -3.58
C ARG A 111 -4.27 11.84 -4.98
N ASP A 112 -5.48 11.70 -5.51
CA ASP A 112 -5.75 11.09 -6.81
C ASP A 112 -4.99 9.76 -7.00
N ALA A 113 -5.05 8.92 -5.97
CA ALA A 113 -4.23 7.73 -5.84
C ALA A 113 -5.03 6.55 -5.28
N SER A 114 -4.74 5.36 -5.80
CA SER A 114 -5.25 4.09 -5.31
C SER A 114 -4.10 3.30 -4.67
N LEU A 115 -4.21 3.02 -3.38
CA LEU A 115 -3.29 2.14 -2.65
C LEU A 115 -3.89 0.74 -2.56
N PHE A 116 -3.17 -0.25 -3.06
CA PHE A 116 -3.62 -1.65 -3.09
C PHE A 116 -3.01 -2.47 -1.96
N ALA A 117 -1.70 -2.30 -1.71
CA ALA A 117 -0.98 -3.05 -0.69
C ALA A 117 0.31 -2.33 -0.27
N PHE A 118 0.86 -2.72 0.87
CA PHE A 118 2.19 -2.33 1.32
C PHE A 118 2.91 -3.53 1.94
N ALA A 119 4.24 -3.52 1.91
CA ALA A 119 5.05 -4.59 2.49
C ALA A 119 6.42 -4.10 2.91
N PHE A 120 6.87 -4.56 4.09
CA PHE A 120 8.27 -4.47 4.47
C PHE A 120 9.07 -5.58 3.83
N ARG A 121 10.24 -5.24 3.32
CA ARG A 121 11.16 -6.15 2.65
C ARG A 121 12.52 -6.09 3.31
N SER A 122 13.16 -7.23 3.47
CA SER A 122 14.60 -7.31 3.70
C SER A 122 15.32 -6.76 2.47
N GLY A 123 16.45 -6.08 2.68
CA GLY A 123 17.42 -5.89 1.60
C GLY A 123 17.77 -7.25 1.02
N ALA A 124 17.85 -7.38 -0.31
CA ALA A 124 18.47 -8.55 -0.90
C ALA A 124 19.89 -8.68 -0.31
N LYS A 125 20.30 -9.89 0.05
CA LYS A 125 21.73 -10.18 0.10
C LYS A 125 22.26 -9.95 -1.34
N PRO A 126 23.39 -9.25 -1.52
CA PRO A 126 23.90 -8.87 -2.84
C PRO A 126 23.94 -10.04 -3.82
#